data_AF-A0A7J2MNA7-F1
#
_entry.id   AF-A0A7J2MNA7-F1
#
_cell.length_a   1.000
_cell.length_b   1.000
_cell.length_c   1.000
_cell.angle_alpha   90.00
_cell.angle_beta   90.00
_cell.angle_gamma   90.00
#
_symmetry.space_group_name_H-M   'P 1'
#
loop_
_entity.id
_entity.type
_entity.pdbx_description
1 polymer ?
#
loop_
_entity_poly.entity_id
_entity_poly.type
_entity_poly.pdbx_seq_one_letter_code
_entity_poly.pdbx_strand_id
1 'polypeptide(L)'
;MFDGEYFDNTKILYDTFLLRRIAEYSKTLFDNVDKIFTSATDGIPLASKVADIFNVDMVYAKQKKEVGVKELLEESYIPSFSGNVMSLYLPKNSIQRGESVLIVDDVIRSGETQRALINFVKRSEAKVNGIFAIIAIKKRGLNLLKNENLKVLMSL
;
A
#
# COMPACT_ATOMS: atom_id res chain seq x y z
N MET A 1 -16.13 13.29 -3.93
CA MET A 1 -16.19 14.48 -4.83
C MET A 1 -14.78 14.76 -5.29
N PHE A 2 -14.55 15.00 -6.58
CA PHE A 2 -13.22 15.26 -7.13
C PHE A 2 -13.07 16.76 -7.37
N ASP A 3 -12.13 17.42 -6.71
CA ASP A 3 -11.88 18.86 -6.85
C ASP A 3 -10.68 19.19 -7.76
N GLY A 4 -10.12 18.18 -8.42
CA GLY A 4 -8.93 18.30 -9.28
C GLY A 4 -7.61 17.93 -8.59
N GLU A 5 -7.58 17.87 -7.26
CA GLU A 5 -6.38 17.52 -6.47
C GLU A 5 -6.66 16.46 -5.39
N TYR A 6 -7.87 16.43 -4.84
CA TYR A 6 -8.30 15.49 -3.81
C TYR A 6 -9.52 14.69 -4.27
N PHE A 7 -9.51 13.41 -3.87
CA PHE A 7 -10.63 12.49 -4.05
C PHE A 7 -11.06 12.02 -2.66
N ASP A 8 -12.26 12.41 -2.27
CA ASP A 8 -12.90 11.85 -1.07
C ASP A 8 -13.45 10.44 -1.39
N ASN A 9 -12.74 9.42 -0.90
CA ASN A 9 -13.09 8.01 -0.98
C ASN A 9 -13.73 7.45 0.31
N THR A 10 -14.06 8.29 1.27
CA THR A 10 -14.50 7.87 2.62
C THR A 10 -15.67 6.88 2.57
N LYS A 11 -16.64 7.12 1.67
CA LYS A 11 -17.80 6.22 1.48
C LYS A 11 -17.41 4.82 1.00
N ILE A 12 -16.34 4.70 0.21
CA ILE A 12 -15.82 3.40 -0.24
C ILE A 12 -15.15 2.68 0.92
N LEU A 13 -14.32 3.40 1.69
CA LEU A 13 -13.58 2.82 2.82
C LEU A 13 -14.49 2.39 3.99
N TYR A 14 -15.67 3.00 4.12
CA TYR A 14 -16.63 2.65 5.17
C TYR A 14 -17.58 1.51 4.76
N ASP A 15 -17.66 1.18 3.46
CA ASP A 15 -18.48 0.08 2.97
C ASP A 15 -17.70 -1.25 3.07
N THR A 16 -17.84 -1.91 4.22
CA THR A 16 -17.16 -3.19 4.48
C THR A 16 -17.58 -4.31 3.53
N PHE A 17 -18.81 -4.26 2.98
CA PHE A 17 -19.26 -5.23 2.00
C PHE A 17 -18.52 -5.02 0.67
N LEU A 18 -18.45 -3.78 0.20
CA LEU A 18 -17.69 -3.43 -0.99
C LEU A 18 -16.21 -3.79 -0.84
N LEU A 19 -15.58 -3.43 0.28
CA LEU A 19 -14.18 -3.78 0.54
C LEU A 19 -13.92 -5.29 0.50
N ARG A 20 -14.85 -6.10 1.04
CA ARG A 20 -14.77 -7.56 0.95
C ARG A 20 -14.83 -8.04 -0.50
N ARG A 21 -15.74 -7.50 -1.32
CA ARG A 21 -15.84 -7.86 -2.76
C ARG A 21 -14.59 -7.48 -3.53
N ILE A 22 -14.00 -6.31 -3.22
CA ILE A 22 -12.73 -5.87 -3.78
C ILE A 22 -11.60 -6.81 -3.38
N ALA A 23 -11.55 -7.23 -2.11
CA ALA A 23 -10.56 -8.18 -1.62
C ALA A 23 -10.70 -9.57 -2.27
N GLU A 24 -11.92 -10.09 -2.42
CA GLU A 24 -12.18 -11.34 -3.14
C GLU A 24 -11.69 -11.27 -4.60
N TYR A 25 -11.88 -10.13 -5.27
CA TYR A 25 -11.37 -9.91 -6.62
C TYR A 25 -9.82 -9.91 -6.67
N SER A 26 -9.14 -9.42 -5.64
CA SER A 26 -7.68 -9.45 -5.61
C SER A 26 -7.09 -10.87 -5.69
N LYS A 27 -7.81 -11.90 -5.21
CA LYS A 27 -7.41 -13.30 -5.35
C LYS A 27 -7.39 -13.82 -6.78
N THR A 28 -8.10 -13.18 -7.70
CA THR A 28 -8.05 -13.55 -9.12
C THR A 28 -6.89 -12.88 -9.86
N LEU A 29 -6.17 -11.97 -9.19
CA LEU A 29 -5.13 -11.14 -9.80
C LEU A 29 -3.71 -11.50 -9.31
N PHE A 30 -3.61 -12.03 -8.10
CA PHE A 30 -2.33 -12.30 -7.44
C PHE A 30 -2.32 -13.69 -6.82
N ASP A 31 -1.22 -14.40 -7.03
CA ASP A 31 -0.95 -15.72 -6.48
C ASP A 31 0.33 -15.71 -5.64
N ASN A 32 0.49 -16.71 -4.78
CA ASN A 32 1.68 -16.89 -3.93
C ASN A 32 2.06 -15.63 -3.14
N VAL A 33 1.08 -15.04 -2.44
CA VAL A 33 1.30 -13.89 -1.55
C VAL A 33 1.47 -14.43 -0.13
N ASP A 34 2.57 -14.05 0.53
CA ASP A 34 2.91 -14.48 1.89
C ASP A 34 2.59 -13.41 2.93
N LYS A 35 2.45 -12.15 2.50
CA LYS A 35 2.22 -10.99 3.39
C LYS A 35 1.54 -9.84 2.67
N ILE A 36 0.63 -9.16 3.37
CA ILE A 36 0.06 -7.90 2.92
C ILE A 36 0.78 -6.73 3.57
N PHE A 37 1.08 -5.69 2.78
CA PHE A 37 1.74 -4.49 3.28
C PHE A 37 1.02 -3.21 2.81
N THR A 38 0.80 -2.27 3.72
CA THR A 38 0.19 -0.97 3.41
C THR A 38 0.90 0.17 4.15
N SER A 39 0.60 1.42 3.81
CA SER A 39 0.83 2.55 4.71
C SER A 39 -0.42 2.79 5.56
N ALA A 40 -0.24 3.28 6.79
CA ALA A 40 -1.32 3.87 7.55
C ALA A 40 -1.75 5.22 6.91
N THR A 41 -3.03 5.61 6.97
CA THR A 41 -4.13 4.93 7.70
C THR A 41 -5.18 4.33 6.77
N ASP A 42 -5.47 4.98 5.65
CA ASP A 42 -6.67 4.73 4.83
C ASP A 42 -6.60 3.47 3.97
N GLY A 43 -5.40 2.95 3.68
CA GLY A 43 -5.22 1.64 3.05
C GLY A 43 -5.51 0.44 3.99
N ILE A 44 -5.51 0.65 5.32
CA ILE A 44 -5.65 -0.44 6.31
C ILE A 44 -6.96 -1.21 6.18
N PRO A 45 -8.15 -0.58 6.05
CA PRO A 45 -9.41 -1.31 5.90
C PRO A 45 -9.40 -2.29 4.73
N LEU A 46 -8.89 -1.88 3.56
CA LEU A 46 -8.78 -2.76 2.41
C LEU A 46 -7.71 -3.83 2.63
N ALA A 47 -6.51 -3.44 3.06
CA ALA A 47 -5.40 -4.35 3.30
C ALA A 47 -5.76 -5.46 4.29
N SER A 48 -6.52 -5.15 5.33
CA SER A 48 -7.02 -6.13 6.29
C SER A 48 -7.96 -7.16 5.65
N LYS A 49 -8.85 -6.74 4.77
CA LYS A 49 -9.73 -7.66 4.02
C LYS A 49 -8.95 -8.50 3.01
N VAL A 50 -7.96 -7.92 2.33
CA VAL A 50 -7.10 -8.68 1.41
C VAL A 50 -6.30 -9.74 2.20
N ALA A 51 -5.74 -9.38 3.36
CA ALA A 51 -4.99 -10.30 4.21
C ALA A 51 -5.84 -11.50 4.66
N ASP A 52 -7.08 -11.23 5.10
CA ASP A 52 -8.08 -12.23 5.46
C ASP A 52 -8.38 -13.20 4.30
N ILE A 53 -8.63 -12.66 3.10
CA ILE A 53 -8.91 -13.45 1.89
C ILE A 53 -7.69 -14.28 1.43
N PHE A 54 -6.47 -13.77 1.63
CA PHE A 54 -5.24 -14.50 1.33
C PHE A 54 -4.82 -15.47 2.44
N ASN A 55 -5.44 -15.39 3.61
CA ASN A 55 -5.07 -16.14 4.81
C ASN A 55 -3.59 -15.93 5.18
N VAL A 56 -3.16 -14.66 5.20
CA VAL A 56 -1.80 -14.24 5.57
C VAL A 56 -1.83 -13.03 6.49
N ASP A 57 -0.75 -12.81 7.22
CA ASP A 57 -0.61 -11.63 8.05
C ASP A 57 -0.48 -10.34 7.23
N MET A 58 -0.88 -9.23 7.83
CA MET A 58 -0.60 -7.89 7.31
C MET A 58 0.33 -7.11 8.22
N VAL A 59 1.12 -6.23 7.61
CA VAL A 59 1.93 -5.22 8.31
C VAL A 59 1.67 -3.86 7.68
N TYR A 60 1.99 -2.79 8.39
CA TYR A 60 1.78 -1.44 7.87
C TYR A 60 2.79 -0.44 8.40
N ALA A 61 3.23 0.45 7.52
CA ALA A 61 4.16 1.52 7.86
C ALA A 61 3.40 2.73 8.44
N LYS A 62 4.01 3.42 9.41
CA LYS A 62 3.43 4.57 10.11
C LYS A 62 4.26 5.82 9.90
N GLN A 63 3.63 6.99 9.88
CA GLN A 63 4.35 8.27 9.88
C GLN A 63 5.00 8.60 11.24
N LYS A 64 4.53 7.96 12.31
CA LYS A 64 5.09 8.09 13.66
C LYS A 64 5.76 6.78 14.05
N LYS A 65 6.88 6.88 14.76
CA LYS A 65 7.57 5.73 15.35
C LYS A 65 6.64 5.05 16.38
N GLU A 66 6.65 3.72 16.37
CA GLU A 66 5.90 2.94 17.35
C GLU A 66 6.55 3.06 18.73
N VAL A 67 5.74 3.32 19.75
CA VAL A 67 6.25 3.46 21.12
C VAL A 67 6.69 2.09 21.63
N GLY A 68 7.91 1.99 22.15
CA GLY A 68 8.46 0.74 22.69
C GLY A 68 9.13 -0.18 21.67
N VAL A 69 9.06 0.12 20.36
CA VAL A 69 9.81 -0.62 19.33
C VAL A 69 11.20 -0.01 19.18
N LYS A 70 12.23 -0.82 19.46
CA LYS A 70 13.64 -0.36 19.48
C LYS A 70 14.27 -0.27 18.10
N GLU A 71 13.94 -1.19 17.19
CA GLU A 71 14.54 -1.26 15.86
C GLU A 71 13.48 -1.00 14.79
N LEU A 72 13.65 0.10 14.06
CA LEU A 72 12.76 0.55 13.00
C LEU A 72 13.56 0.73 11.71
N LEU A 73 12.99 0.29 10.59
CA LEU A 73 13.37 0.77 9.28
C LEU A 73 12.66 2.12 9.06
N GLU A 74 13.35 3.05 8.40
CA GLU A 74 12.81 4.36 7.99
C GLU A 74 13.00 4.54 6.49
N GLU A 75 11.96 5.03 5.81
CA GLU A 75 12.00 5.49 4.41
C GLU A 75 11.39 6.88 4.34
N SER A 76 12.09 7.82 3.70
CA SER A 76 11.62 9.19 3.53
C SER A 76 11.46 9.53 2.05
N TYR A 77 10.43 10.30 1.72
CA TYR A 77 10.15 10.78 0.37
C TYR A 77 9.47 12.15 0.42
N ILE A 78 9.47 12.86 -0.71
CA ILE A 78 8.79 14.15 -0.85
C ILE A 78 7.59 13.90 -1.77
N PRO A 79 6.36 13.91 -1.26
CA PRO A 79 5.19 13.83 -2.12
C PRO A 79 5.11 15.08 -2.99
N SER A 80 4.94 14.86 -4.29
CA SER A 80 4.83 15.93 -5.28
C SER A 80 3.69 16.92 -5.00
N PHE A 81 2.67 16.50 -4.22
CA PHE A 81 1.52 17.32 -3.85
C PHE A 81 1.81 18.27 -2.66
N SER A 82 2.55 17.82 -1.65
CA SER A 82 2.75 18.60 -0.42
C SER A 82 4.07 19.37 -0.39
N GLY A 83 5.09 18.92 -1.14
CA GLY A 83 6.45 19.50 -1.12
C GLY A 83 7.24 19.25 0.17
N ASN A 84 6.60 18.75 1.23
CA ASN A 84 7.22 18.43 2.52
C ASN A 84 7.80 17.01 2.55
N VAL A 85 8.92 16.82 3.24
CA VAL A 85 9.46 15.48 3.50
C VAL A 85 8.48 14.71 4.39
N MET A 86 8.10 13.52 3.93
CA MET A 86 7.36 12.53 4.71
C MET A 86 8.29 11.36 5.04
N SER A 87 8.27 10.92 6.30
CA SER A 87 8.94 9.69 6.74
C SER A 87 7.91 8.63 7.08
N LEU A 88 8.20 7.40 6.70
CA LEU A 88 7.49 6.20 7.11
C LEU A 88 8.42 5.33 7.95
N TYR A 89 7.83 4.63 8.91
CA TYR A 89 8.52 3.76 9.85
C TYR A 89 7.87 2.38 9.87
N LEU A 90 8.70 1.34 9.89
CA LEU A 90 8.27 -0.06 9.99
C LEU A 90 9.15 -0.79 11.01
N PRO A 91 8.59 -1.54 11.98
CA PRO A 91 9.39 -2.38 12.86
C PRO A 91 10.28 -3.33 12.06
N LYS A 92 11.55 -3.43 12.43
CA LYS A 92 12.47 -4.35 11.79
C LYS A 92 11.94 -5.79 11.94
N ASN A 93 12.17 -6.62 10.93
CA ASN A 93 11.65 -8.00 10.85
C ASN A 93 10.12 -8.11 10.72
N SER A 94 9.39 -7.02 10.45
CA SER A 94 7.95 -7.11 10.09
C SER A 94 7.75 -7.88 8.78
N ILE A 95 8.70 -7.72 7.85
CA ILE A 95 8.78 -8.46 6.59
C ILE A 95 10.03 -9.34 6.67
N GLN A 96 9.84 -10.64 6.45
CA GLN A 96 10.89 -11.64 6.51
C GLN A 96 11.55 -11.82 5.14
N ARG A 97 12.82 -12.21 5.17
CA ARG A 97 13.60 -12.49 3.96
C ARG A 97 12.89 -13.55 3.10
N GLY A 98 12.77 -13.25 1.82
CA GLY A 98 12.16 -14.16 0.83
C GLY A 98 10.64 -14.11 0.73
N GLU A 99 9.92 -13.44 1.63
CA GLU A 99 8.46 -13.29 1.54
C GLU A 99 8.03 -12.61 0.24
N SER A 100 6.94 -13.09 -0.34
CA SER A 100 6.24 -12.50 -1.47
C SER A 100 5.17 -11.52 -0.96
N VAL A 101 5.47 -10.23 -1.04
CA VAL A 101 4.67 -9.17 -0.39
C VAL A 101 3.77 -8.48 -1.42
N LEU A 102 2.45 -8.46 -1.16
CA LEU A 102 1.49 -7.67 -1.91
C LEU A 102 1.28 -6.33 -1.21
N ILE A 103 1.60 -5.24 -1.92
CA ILE A 103 1.33 -3.89 -1.43
C ILE A 103 -0.12 -3.53 -1.76
N VAL A 104 -0.87 -3.09 -0.76
CA VAL A 104 -2.29 -2.72 -0.91
C VAL A 104 -2.46 -1.28 -0.47
N ASP A 105 -3.22 -0.49 -1.23
CA ASP A 105 -3.53 0.88 -0.89
C ASP A 105 -4.94 1.28 -1.36
N ASP A 106 -5.49 2.35 -0.81
CA ASP A 106 -6.79 2.88 -1.26
C ASP A 106 -6.64 3.73 -2.53
N VAL A 107 -5.68 4.67 -2.54
CA VAL A 107 -5.49 5.65 -3.60
C VAL A 107 -4.02 5.80 -3.97
N ILE A 108 -3.72 5.64 -5.25
CA ILE A 108 -2.42 5.99 -5.84
C ILE A 108 -2.55 7.36 -6.51
N ARG A 109 -1.75 8.33 -6.07
CA ARG A 109 -1.64 9.63 -6.75
C ARG A 109 -0.41 9.63 -7.64
N SER A 110 0.70 10.07 -7.08
CA SER A 110 1.97 10.23 -7.77
C SER A 110 2.91 9.01 -7.65
N GLY A 111 2.58 8.03 -6.80
CA GLY A 111 3.27 6.73 -6.72
C GLY A 111 4.43 6.66 -5.72
N GLU A 112 4.84 7.78 -5.10
CA GLU A 112 6.03 7.82 -4.24
C GLU A 112 5.81 7.23 -2.83
N THR A 113 4.57 7.17 -2.33
CA THR A 113 4.25 6.33 -1.15
C THR A 113 4.51 4.86 -1.46
N GLN A 114 3.99 4.35 -2.58
CA GLN A 114 4.14 2.94 -2.96
C GLN A 114 5.61 2.61 -3.26
N ARG A 115 6.37 3.56 -3.82
CA ARG A 115 7.82 3.43 -3.97
C ARG A 115 8.55 3.29 -2.64
N ALA A 116 8.17 4.06 -1.62
CA ALA A 116 8.73 3.90 -0.27
C ALA A 116 8.40 2.52 0.33
N LEU A 117 7.17 2.03 0.11
CA LEU A 117 6.78 0.67 0.52
C LEU A 117 7.59 -0.42 -0.21
N ILE A 118 7.82 -0.27 -1.53
CA ILE A 118 8.71 -1.15 -2.30
C ILE A 118 10.12 -1.18 -1.70
N ASN A 119 10.65 -0.02 -1.29
CA ASN A 119 11.98 0.05 -0.70
C ASN A 119 12.07 -0.73 0.62
N PHE A 120 11.05 -0.65 1.49
CA PHE A 120 11.00 -1.49 2.69
C PHE A 120 11.05 -2.97 2.36
N VAL A 121 10.24 -3.42 1.39
CA VAL A 121 10.22 -4.83 0.94
C VAL A 121 11.61 -5.26 0.45
N LYS A 122 12.26 -4.45 -0.39
CA LYS A 122 13.60 -4.73 -0.93
C LYS A 122 14.67 -4.76 0.17
N ARG A 123 14.63 -3.82 1.12
CA ARG A 123 15.56 -3.75 2.27
C ARG A 123 15.40 -4.91 3.24
N SER A 124 14.21 -5.52 3.28
CA SER A 124 13.95 -6.77 4.00
C SER A 124 14.38 -8.03 3.23
N GLU A 125 15.02 -7.89 2.05
CA GLU A 125 15.37 -9.01 1.16
C GLU A 125 14.14 -9.85 0.77
N ALA A 126 12.98 -9.21 0.68
CA ALA A 126 11.72 -9.80 0.25
C ALA A 126 11.41 -9.41 -1.20
N LYS A 127 10.37 -10.02 -1.77
CA LYS A 127 9.95 -9.83 -3.16
C LYS A 127 8.66 -9.02 -3.20
N VAL A 128 8.57 -8.05 -4.10
CA VAL A 128 7.32 -7.37 -4.39
C VAL A 128 6.49 -8.27 -5.32
N ASN A 129 5.37 -8.81 -4.83
CA ASN A 129 4.42 -9.59 -5.62
C ASN A 129 3.66 -8.71 -6.61
N GLY A 130 3.27 -7.52 -6.13
CA GLY A 130 2.57 -6.52 -6.91
C GLY A 130 2.05 -5.39 -6.05
N ILE A 131 1.30 -4.50 -6.68
CA ILE A 131 0.59 -3.41 -6.02
C ILE A 131 -0.88 -3.49 -6.43
N PHE A 132 -1.77 -3.43 -5.45
CA PHE A 132 -3.21 -3.40 -5.63
C PHE A 132 -3.82 -2.15 -5.01
N ALA A 133 -4.59 -1.39 -5.78
CA ALA A 133 -5.30 -0.24 -5.26
C ALA A 133 -6.70 -0.06 -5.84
N ILE A 134 -7.56 0.67 -5.12
CA ILE A 134 -8.91 0.98 -5.61
C ILE A 134 -8.83 2.02 -6.72
N ILE A 135 -8.14 3.14 -6.47
CA ILE A 135 -8.14 4.29 -7.38
C ILE A 135 -6.71 4.73 -7.72
N ALA A 136 -6.50 5.12 -8.97
CA ALA A 136 -5.34 5.89 -9.39
C ALA A 136 -5.77 7.27 -9.91
N ILE A 137 -5.14 8.33 -9.43
CA ILE A 137 -5.40 9.72 -9.82
C ILE A 137 -4.26 10.22 -10.68
N LYS A 138 -4.56 10.64 -11.92
CA LYS A 138 -3.61 11.18 -12.92
C LYS A 138 -2.55 10.15 -13.37
N LYS A 139 -2.40 9.98 -14.69
CA LYS A 139 -1.47 8.99 -15.28
C LYS A 139 0.01 9.21 -14.96
N ARG A 140 0.42 10.43 -14.56
CA ARG A 140 1.84 10.76 -14.35
C ARG A 140 2.46 9.96 -13.21
N GLY A 141 1.70 9.63 -12.16
CA GLY A 141 2.19 8.87 -11.02
C GLY A 141 2.43 7.39 -11.31
N LEU A 142 1.69 6.83 -12.27
CA LEU A 142 1.84 5.43 -12.68
C LEU A 142 3.22 5.14 -13.29
N ASN A 143 3.92 6.15 -13.81
CA ASN A 143 5.26 6.00 -14.36
C ASN A 143 6.30 5.57 -13.33
N LEU A 144 6.14 5.95 -12.05
CA LEU A 144 7.07 5.51 -10.99
C LEU A 144 6.93 4.01 -10.70
N LEU A 145 5.78 3.43 -11.04
CA LEU A 145 5.42 2.04 -10.75
C LEU A 145 5.34 1.19 -12.04
N LYS A 146 5.78 1.73 -13.18
CA LYS A 146 5.60 1.12 -14.52
C LYS A 146 6.25 -0.26 -14.68
N ASN A 147 7.25 -0.57 -13.85
CA ASN A 147 7.98 -1.84 -13.88
C ASN A 147 7.42 -2.86 -12.87
N GLU A 148 6.42 -2.48 -12.10
CA GLU A 148 5.82 -3.30 -11.04
C GLU A 148 4.50 -3.91 -11.54
N ASN A 149 4.10 -5.05 -10.98
CA ASN A 149 2.79 -5.66 -11.26
C ASN A 149 1.67 -4.84 -10.59
N LEU A 150 1.25 -3.75 -11.24
CA LEU A 150 0.26 -2.81 -10.74
C LEU A 150 -1.15 -3.15 -11.24
N LYS A 151 -2.10 -3.29 -10.31
CA LYS A 151 -3.54 -3.45 -10.58
C LYS A 151 -4.33 -2.38 -9.85
N VAL A 152 -5.15 -1.64 -10.60
CA VAL A 152 -6.00 -0.57 -10.07
C VAL A 152 -7.42 -0.77 -10.59
N LEU A 153 -8.43 -0.62 -9.74
CA LEU A 153 -9.84 -0.82 -10.15
C LEU A 153 -10.40 0.35 -10.97
N MET A 154 -9.97 1.57 -10.65
CA MET A 154 -10.46 2.78 -11.29
C MET A 154 -9.32 3.77 -11.52
N SER A 155 -9.26 4.39 -12.71
CA SER A 155 -8.34 5.50 -12.99
C SER A 155 -9.14 6.76 -13.26
N LEU A 156 -8.76 7.86 -12.60
CA LEU A 156 -9.34 9.21 -12.72
C LEU A 156 -8.33 10.18 -13.34
#